data_AF-A0A811KHW2-F1
#
_entry.id   AF-A0A811KHW2-F1
#
_cell.length_a   1.000
_cell.length_b   1.000
_cell.length_c   1.000
_cell.angle_alpha   90.00
_cell.angle_beta   90.00
_cell.angle_gamma   90.00
#
_symmetry.space_group_name_H-M   'P 1'
#
loop_
_entity.id
_entity.type
_entity.pdbx_description
1 polymer ?
#
loop_
_entity_poly.entity_id
_entity_poly.type
_entity_poly.pdbx_seq_one_letter_code
_entity_poly.pdbx_strand_id
1 'polypeptide(L)'
;MESFSKIAELNASSASPSLVPSAKPVFIDEDTKYRVSFLFNNLSVTSLSSVCHEINDLIITQNSDDVVAWLARYIVTKRVAAEPNQHDMYLQLLANINKKLLMKAVLNETYQAANTMFNSASKYSASNHMERKVLKNIGHWLGLVTIAQDQQIDLDLKKLLIEAFVDGENKLLLTVPFVAAVLKSVEKSTTFTTNDTWVQQLLCVLAGLHKQPDLKLKLEDIEAFDVMEAKKTLSSTVPPAPRISPLEQYIEHDTYDWTIFIQALDATI
;
A
#
# COMPACT_ATOMS: atom_id res chain seq x y z
N MET A 1 -20.83 0.39 -15.12
CA MET A 1 -19.63 0.96 -15.76
C MET A 1 -19.48 2.48 -15.54
N GLU A 2 -20.44 3.18 -14.93
CA GLU A 2 -20.41 4.65 -14.78
C GLU A 2 -19.74 5.17 -13.49
N SER A 3 -19.24 4.30 -12.61
CA SER A 3 -18.69 4.72 -11.30
C SER A 3 -17.24 5.22 -11.34
N PHE A 4 -16.48 4.93 -12.40
CA PHE A 4 -15.06 5.32 -12.50
C PHE A 4 -14.86 6.73 -13.11
N SER A 5 -15.81 7.23 -13.90
CA SER A 5 -15.70 8.56 -14.52
C SER A 5 -16.00 9.69 -13.53
N LYS A 6 -16.83 9.43 -12.51
CA LYS A 6 -17.28 10.45 -11.56
C LYS A 6 -16.23 10.85 -10.51
N ILE A 7 -15.23 10.00 -10.30
CA ILE A 7 -14.08 10.28 -9.42
C ILE A 7 -13.09 11.26 -10.10
N ALA A 8 -13.07 11.30 -11.43
CA ALA A 8 -12.20 12.22 -12.18
C ALA A 8 -12.74 13.66 -12.21
N GLU A 9 -14.06 13.85 -12.12
CA GLU A 9 -14.70 15.17 -12.26
C GLU A 9 -14.81 15.96 -10.94
N LEU A 10 -14.74 15.31 -9.78
CA LEU A 10 -14.90 15.97 -8.47
C LEU A 10 -13.64 16.69 -7.95
N ASN A 11 -12.49 16.51 -8.60
CA ASN A 11 -11.23 17.16 -8.21
C ASN A 11 -11.04 18.57 -8.78
N ALA A 12 -12.03 19.14 -9.48
CA ALA A 12 -11.91 20.43 -10.17
C ALA A 12 -12.37 21.66 -9.35
N SER A 13 -12.92 21.51 -8.14
CA SER A 13 -13.57 22.64 -7.46
C SER A 13 -13.43 22.66 -5.93
N SER A 14 -12.22 22.92 -5.42
CA SER A 14 -12.01 23.76 -4.21
C SER A 14 -10.53 24.02 -3.97
N ALA A 15 -10.11 25.29 -4.09
CA ALA A 15 -8.77 25.78 -3.75
C ALA A 15 -8.69 26.12 -2.24
N SER A 16 -7.62 25.76 -1.53
CA SER A 16 -6.45 26.60 -1.17
C SER A 16 -5.44 25.78 -0.32
N PRO A 17 -4.20 26.23 -0.02
CA PRO A 17 -3.08 26.45 -0.94
C PRO A 17 -1.81 25.62 -0.58
N SER A 18 -1.14 25.14 -1.64
CA SER A 18 0.32 24.96 -1.82
C SER A 18 1.13 23.98 -0.94
N LEU A 19 1.61 22.87 -1.56
CA LEU A 19 3.05 22.56 -1.76
C LEU A 19 3.27 21.26 -2.57
N VAL A 20 3.04 21.28 -3.89
CA VAL A 20 3.79 20.49 -4.89
C VAL A 20 3.67 21.26 -6.22
N PRO A 21 4.72 21.43 -7.04
CA PRO A 21 4.56 22.03 -8.37
C PRO A 21 3.54 21.20 -9.15
N SER A 22 2.49 21.87 -9.63
CA SER A 22 1.55 21.30 -10.60
C SER A 22 2.36 20.69 -11.74
N ALA A 23 2.44 19.35 -11.76
CA ALA A 23 3.07 18.63 -12.86
C ALA A 23 2.35 19.06 -14.13
N LYS A 24 3.10 19.55 -15.12
CA LYS A 24 2.55 19.85 -16.45
C LYS A 24 1.67 18.67 -16.89
N PRO A 25 0.48 18.91 -17.46
CA PRO A 25 -0.35 17.83 -17.95
C PRO A 25 0.45 17.07 -19.01
N VAL A 26 0.81 15.83 -18.68
CA VAL A 26 1.52 14.93 -19.58
C VAL A 26 0.55 14.53 -20.67
N PHE A 27 0.83 14.95 -21.90
CA PHE A 27 0.01 14.60 -23.06
C PHE A 27 0.58 13.33 -23.70
N ILE A 28 -0.11 12.22 -23.51
CA ILE A 28 0.11 10.97 -24.25
C ILE A 28 -1.03 10.82 -25.25
N ASP A 29 -0.70 10.51 -26.51
CA ASP A 29 -1.69 10.32 -27.57
C ASP A 29 -2.55 9.06 -27.30
N GLU A 30 -3.77 9.05 -27.84
CA GLU A 30 -4.73 7.97 -27.60
C GLU A 30 -4.28 6.62 -28.16
N ASP A 31 -3.51 6.61 -29.25
CA ASP A 31 -3.02 5.37 -29.86
C ASP A 31 -2.00 4.70 -28.93
N THR A 32 -1.10 5.47 -28.32
CA THR A 32 -0.16 5.00 -27.30
C THR A 32 -0.91 4.45 -26.08
N LYS A 33 -1.96 5.15 -25.59
CA LYS A 33 -2.77 4.66 -24.45
C LYS A 33 -3.48 3.34 -24.78
N TYR A 34 -4.11 3.25 -25.95
CA TYR A 34 -4.78 2.05 -26.43
C TYR A 34 -3.77 0.90 -26.54
N ARG A 35 -2.60 1.18 -27.12
CA ARG A 35 -1.55 0.18 -27.32
C ARG A 35 -1.05 -0.39 -26.00
N VAL A 36 -0.72 0.48 -25.03
CA VAL A 36 -0.30 0.03 -23.69
C VAL A 36 -1.40 -0.77 -23.00
N SER A 37 -2.65 -0.31 -23.07
CA SER A 37 -3.78 -1.07 -22.51
C SER A 37 -3.90 -2.47 -23.10
N PHE A 38 -3.73 -2.59 -24.42
CA PHE A 38 -3.72 -3.87 -25.12
C PHE A 38 -2.57 -4.77 -24.65
N LEU A 39 -1.37 -4.23 -24.47
CA LEU A 39 -0.20 -4.99 -23.98
C LEU A 39 -0.44 -5.57 -22.59
N PHE A 40 -0.91 -4.75 -21.64
CA PHE A 40 -1.15 -5.22 -20.28
C PHE A 40 -2.30 -6.23 -20.21
N ASN A 41 -3.35 -6.08 -21.03
CA ASN A 41 -4.46 -7.04 -21.08
C ASN A 41 -4.05 -8.43 -21.57
N ASN A 42 -3.02 -8.50 -22.41
CA ASN A 42 -2.49 -9.74 -22.97
C ASN A 42 -1.14 -10.13 -22.35
N LEU A 43 -0.81 -9.57 -21.18
CA LEU A 43 0.43 -9.86 -20.49
C LEU A 43 0.37 -11.26 -19.88
N SER A 44 1.39 -12.06 -20.20
CA SER A 44 1.55 -13.44 -19.76
C SER A 44 3.03 -13.76 -19.71
N VAL A 45 3.40 -14.90 -19.11
CA VAL A 45 4.80 -15.36 -19.09
C VAL A 45 5.38 -15.45 -20.50
N THR A 46 4.59 -15.92 -21.47
CA THR A 46 5.02 -16.08 -22.87
C THR A 46 5.13 -14.77 -23.64
N SER A 47 4.29 -13.78 -23.31
CA SER A 47 4.31 -12.46 -23.98
C SER A 47 5.22 -11.44 -23.28
N LEU A 48 5.75 -11.77 -22.10
CA LEU A 48 6.52 -10.85 -21.24
C LEU A 48 7.69 -10.19 -21.99
N SER A 49 8.55 -10.99 -22.64
CA SER A 49 9.74 -10.47 -23.32
C SER A 49 9.37 -9.49 -24.46
N SER A 50 8.34 -9.82 -25.26
CA SER A 50 7.90 -8.93 -26.34
C SER A 50 7.27 -7.64 -25.80
N VAL A 51 6.47 -7.74 -24.73
CA VAL A 51 5.86 -6.57 -24.10
C VAL A 51 6.92 -5.66 -23.46
N CYS A 52 7.94 -6.23 -22.82
CA CYS A 52 9.08 -5.46 -22.30
C CYS A 52 9.81 -4.70 -23.40
N HIS A 53 10.08 -5.34 -24.54
CA HIS A 53 10.74 -4.68 -25.67
C HIS A 53 9.91 -3.50 -26.16
N GLU A 54 8.61 -3.71 -26.34
CA GLU A 54 7.73 -2.69 -26.86
C GLU A 54 7.54 -1.50 -25.90
N ILE A 55 7.41 -1.76 -24.59
CA ILE A 55 7.36 -0.69 -23.59
C ILE A 55 8.68 0.09 -23.56
N ASN A 56 9.83 -0.58 -23.67
CA ASN A 56 11.12 0.10 -23.75
C ASN A 56 11.20 0.99 -24.99
N ASP A 57 10.74 0.51 -26.15
CA ASP A 57 10.75 1.27 -27.38
C ASP A 57 9.84 2.50 -27.27
N LEU A 58 8.66 2.38 -26.66
CA LEU A 58 7.78 3.52 -26.37
C LEU A 58 8.47 4.57 -25.50
N ILE A 59 9.17 4.13 -24.44
CA ILE A 59 9.87 5.06 -23.54
C ILE A 59 11.06 5.74 -24.24
N ILE A 60 11.75 5.06 -25.16
CA ILE A 60 12.89 5.63 -25.90
C ILE A 60 12.41 6.60 -26.99
N THR A 61 11.34 6.27 -27.69
CA THR A 61 10.89 7.00 -28.88
C THR A 61 10.07 8.25 -28.55
N GLN A 62 9.35 8.24 -27.43
CA GLN A 62 8.49 9.35 -27.01
C GLN A 62 8.97 9.92 -25.68
N ASN A 63 9.33 11.21 -25.67
CA ASN A 63 9.77 12.02 -24.52
C ASN A 63 9.86 11.25 -23.19
N SER A 64 11.03 10.65 -22.93
CA SER A 64 11.20 9.54 -21.96
C SER A 64 10.65 9.83 -20.56
N ASP A 65 10.61 11.08 -20.11
CA ASP A 65 10.18 11.41 -18.75
C ASP A 65 8.65 11.49 -18.62
N ASP A 66 7.99 12.06 -19.63
CA ASP A 66 6.54 12.18 -19.70
C ASP A 66 5.89 10.79 -19.80
N VAL A 67 6.39 9.95 -20.72
CA VAL A 67 5.90 8.57 -20.88
C VAL A 67 6.13 7.75 -19.61
N VAL A 68 7.29 7.89 -18.96
CA VAL A 68 7.57 7.18 -17.70
C VAL A 68 6.62 7.62 -16.59
N ALA A 69 6.39 8.92 -16.42
CA ALA A 69 5.48 9.44 -15.41
C ALA A 69 4.04 8.99 -15.65
N TRP A 70 3.57 9.06 -16.90
CA TRP A 70 2.24 8.58 -17.26
C TRP A 70 2.10 7.06 -17.10
N LEU A 71 3.09 6.29 -17.55
CA LEU A 71 3.05 4.83 -17.46
C LEU A 71 3.07 4.37 -16.00
N ALA A 72 3.86 5.01 -15.14
CA ALA A 72 3.84 4.75 -13.70
C ALA A 72 2.44 4.96 -13.10
N ARG A 73 1.81 6.10 -13.41
CA ARG A 73 0.41 6.39 -13.03
C ARG A 73 -0.57 5.37 -13.56
N TYR A 74 -0.45 4.98 -14.82
CA TYR A 74 -1.30 3.98 -15.43
C TYR A 74 -1.17 2.63 -14.71
N ILE A 75 0.06 2.15 -14.49
CA ILE A 75 0.34 0.89 -13.80
C ILE A 75 -0.30 0.89 -12.41
N VAL A 76 -0.04 1.92 -11.61
CA VAL A 76 -0.51 1.98 -10.22
C VAL A 76 -2.03 2.13 -10.15
N THR A 77 -2.59 3.12 -10.85
CA THR A 77 -4.00 3.52 -10.67
C THR A 77 -4.99 2.69 -11.48
N LYS A 78 -4.57 2.06 -12.58
CA LYS A 78 -5.47 1.26 -13.45
C LYS A 78 -5.23 -0.24 -13.37
N ARG A 79 -3.99 -0.68 -13.14
CA ARG A 79 -3.64 -2.11 -13.12
C ARG A 79 -3.55 -2.63 -11.69
N VAL A 80 -2.58 -2.14 -10.93
CA VAL A 80 -2.34 -2.54 -9.53
C VAL A 80 -3.58 -2.34 -8.66
N ALA A 81 -4.22 -1.17 -8.75
CA ALA A 81 -5.43 -0.89 -7.97
C ALA A 81 -6.58 -1.91 -8.18
N ALA A 82 -6.65 -2.55 -9.36
CA ALA A 82 -7.76 -3.40 -9.76
C ALA A 82 -7.43 -4.91 -9.79
N GLU A 83 -6.18 -5.28 -10.03
CA GLU A 83 -5.78 -6.63 -10.47
C GLU A 83 -4.71 -7.26 -9.55
N PRO A 84 -5.04 -7.57 -8.28
CA PRO A 84 -4.08 -8.09 -7.31
C PRO A 84 -3.39 -9.39 -7.73
N ASN A 85 -4.10 -10.23 -8.49
CA ASN A 85 -3.59 -11.50 -9.00
C ASN A 85 -2.50 -11.33 -10.07
N GLN A 86 -2.35 -10.14 -10.64
CA GLN A 86 -1.35 -9.82 -11.66
C GLN A 86 -0.12 -9.10 -11.10
N HIS A 87 -0.07 -8.81 -9.80
CA HIS A 87 1.03 -8.05 -9.21
C HIS A 87 2.40 -8.70 -9.46
N ASP A 88 2.56 -10.01 -9.22
CA ASP A 88 3.84 -10.68 -9.48
C ASP A 88 4.24 -10.61 -10.97
N MET A 89 3.28 -10.62 -11.90
CA MET A 89 3.53 -10.44 -13.34
C MET A 89 3.98 -9.00 -13.65
N TYR A 90 3.36 -8.00 -13.02
CA TYR A 90 3.76 -6.59 -13.16
C TYR A 90 5.13 -6.32 -12.58
N LEU A 91 5.47 -6.95 -11.47
CA LEU A 91 6.80 -6.88 -10.88
C LEU A 91 7.86 -7.47 -11.83
N GLN A 92 7.58 -8.64 -12.43
CA GLN A 92 8.44 -9.25 -13.44
C GLN A 92 8.60 -8.37 -14.69
N LEU A 93 7.51 -7.75 -15.15
CA LEU A 93 7.56 -6.80 -16.27
C LEU A 93 8.50 -5.64 -15.95
N LEU A 94 8.34 -5.01 -14.79
CA LEU A 94 9.18 -3.88 -14.36
C LEU A 94 10.64 -4.26 -14.15
N ALA A 95 10.92 -5.46 -13.64
CA ALA A 95 12.28 -5.98 -13.48
C ALA A 95 13.00 -6.18 -14.82
N ASN A 96 12.25 -6.51 -15.88
CA ASN A 96 12.79 -6.71 -17.23
C ASN A 96 12.83 -5.43 -18.10
N ILE A 97 12.20 -4.34 -17.63
CA ILE A 97 12.31 -3.03 -18.27
C ILE A 97 13.59 -2.36 -17.76
N ASN A 98 14.58 -2.19 -18.63
CA ASN A 98 15.92 -1.70 -18.28
C ASN A 98 15.95 -0.18 -18.03
N LYS A 99 15.16 0.31 -17.06
CA LYS A 99 15.25 1.68 -16.54
C LYS A 99 14.92 1.68 -15.05
N LYS A 100 15.95 1.89 -14.21
CA LYS A 100 15.78 2.26 -12.78
C LYS A 100 14.78 3.42 -12.59
N LEU A 101 14.65 4.29 -13.59
CA LEU A 101 13.72 5.41 -13.60
C LEU A 101 12.25 4.98 -13.55
N LEU A 102 11.85 3.94 -14.31
CA LEU A 102 10.44 3.51 -14.31
C LEU A 102 10.07 2.88 -12.97
N MET A 103 10.92 2.00 -12.42
CA MET A 103 10.67 1.42 -11.10
C MET A 103 10.56 2.51 -10.02
N LYS A 104 11.46 3.51 -10.04
CA LYS A 104 11.40 4.65 -9.12
C LYS A 104 10.11 5.47 -9.31
N ALA A 105 9.69 5.72 -10.54
CA ALA A 105 8.46 6.44 -10.83
C ALA A 105 7.23 5.67 -10.34
N VAL A 106 7.18 4.34 -10.56
CA VAL A 106 6.12 3.46 -10.07
C VAL A 106 6.06 3.45 -8.55
N LEU A 107 7.21 3.35 -7.87
CA LEU A 107 7.25 3.41 -6.42
C LEU A 107 6.74 4.75 -5.88
N ASN A 108 7.21 5.87 -6.45
CA ASN A 108 6.74 7.21 -6.06
C ASN A 108 5.22 7.37 -6.28
N GLU A 109 4.71 6.91 -7.42
CA GLU A 109 3.28 6.96 -7.71
C GLU A 109 2.46 6.02 -6.81
N THR A 110 3.04 4.90 -6.36
CA THR A 110 2.43 4.00 -5.36
C THR A 110 2.23 4.72 -4.03
N TYR A 111 3.23 5.45 -3.55
CA TYR A 111 3.10 6.28 -2.35
C TYR A 111 2.08 7.41 -2.54
N GLN A 112 2.10 8.09 -3.69
CA GLN A 112 1.12 9.14 -3.99
C GLN A 112 -0.30 8.58 -4.00
N ALA A 113 -0.53 7.44 -4.64
CA ALA A 113 -1.85 6.79 -4.66
C ALA A 113 -2.33 6.40 -3.26
N ALA A 114 -1.46 5.83 -2.43
CA ALA A 114 -1.77 5.54 -1.03
C ALA A 114 -2.14 6.81 -0.25
N ASN A 115 -1.32 7.86 -0.35
CA ASN A 115 -1.55 9.12 0.34
C ASN A 115 -2.85 9.81 -0.13
N THR A 116 -3.10 9.86 -1.44
CA THR A 116 -4.35 10.38 -1.99
C THR A 116 -5.55 9.62 -1.44
N MET A 117 -5.50 8.28 -1.43
CA MET A 117 -6.59 7.47 -0.86
C MET A 117 -6.81 7.74 0.63
N PHE A 118 -5.73 7.87 1.43
CA PHE A 118 -5.85 8.18 2.86
C PHE A 118 -6.40 9.57 3.14
N ASN A 119 -6.11 10.56 2.27
CA ASN A 119 -6.58 11.94 2.40
C ASN A 119 -7.97 12.16 1.81
N SER A 120 -8.33 11.44 0.74
CA SER A 120 -9.66 11.49 0.13
C SER A 120 -10.67 10.60 0.85
N ALA A 121 -10.22 9.75 1.77
CA ALA A 121 -11.07 8.92 2.59
C ALA A 121 -12.00 9.79 3.46
N SER A 122 -13.21 10.05 2.95
CA SER A 122 -14.26 10.70 3.74
C SER A 122 -14.66 9.83 4.94
N LYS A 123 -15.39 10.40 5.90
CA LYS A 123 -16.01 9.63 7.01
C LYS A 123 -16.85 8.42 6.54
N TYR A 124 -17.29 8.40 5.27
CA TYR A 124 -18.07 7.30 4.69
C TYR A 124 -17.23 6.31 3.85
N SER A 125 -15.98 6.64 3.54
CA SER A 125 -15.05 5.83 2.73
C SER A 125 -14.79 4.45 3.34
N ALA A 126 -14.81 4.36 4.67
CA ALA A 126 -14.73 3.09 5.39
C ALA A 126 -15.88 2.12 5.10
N SER A 127 -17.05 2.61 4.68
CA SER A 127 -18.17 1.77 4.23
C SER A 127 -18.02 1.32 2.76
N ASN A 128 -17.20 2.01 1.96
CA ASN A 128 -16.98 1.69 0.57
C ASN A 128 -16.01 0.51 0.42
N HIS A 129 -16.57 -0.69 0.22
CA HIS A 129 -15.81 -1.92 -0.01
C HIS A 129 -14.82 -1.79 -1.18
N MET A 130 -15.14 -1.02 -2.21
CA MET A 130 -14.25 -0.86 -3.36
C MET A 130 -12.99 -0.08 -2.98
N GLU A 131 -13.13 1.02 -2.24
CA GLU A 131 -11.98 1.83 -1.79
C GLU A 131 -11.07 1.04 -0.84
N ARG A 132 -11.65 0.27 0.10
CA ARG A 132 -10.88 -0.64 0.96
C ARG A 132 -10.08 -1.66 0.13
N LYS A 133 -10.70 -2.24 -0.89
CA LYS A 133 -10.04 -3.21 -1.78
C LYS A 133 -8.90 -2.57 -2.56
N VAL A 134 -9.12 -1.38 -3.13
CA VAL A 134 -8.08 -0.64 -3.85
C VAL A 134 -6.89 -0.35 -2.95
N LEU A 135 -7.13 0.14 -1.73
CA LEU A 135 -6.06 0.46 -0.79
C LEU A 135 -5.31 -0.80 -0.34
N LYS A 136 -6.01 -1.90 -0.06
CA LYS A 136 -5.38 -3.21 0.23
C LYS A 136 -4.50 -3.67 -0.93
N ASN A 137 -4.95 -3.52 -2.17
CA ASN A 137 -4.15 -3.84 -3.36
C ASN A 137 -2.89 -2.96 -3.45
N ILE A 138 -3.02 -1.64 -3.24
CA ILE A 138 -1.88 -0.72 -3.22
C ILE A 138 -0.88 -1.11 -2.12
N GLY A 139 -1.36 -1.48 -0.93
CA GLY A 139 -0.51 -1.96 0.17
C GLY A 139 0.25 -3.24 -0.19
N HIS A 140 -0.44 -4.23 -0.78
CA HIS A 140 0.21 -5.44 -1.27
C HIS A 140 1.30 -5.12 -2.31
N TRP A 141 0.98 -4.27 -3.28
CA TRP A 141 1.94 -3.84 -4.29
C TRP A 141 3.14 -3.11 -3.69
N LEU A 142 2.90 -2.19 -2.76
CA LEU A 142 3.96 -1.46 -2.08
C LEU A 142 4.94 -2.41 -1.38
N GLY A 143 4.43 -3.43 -0.67
CA GLY A 143 5.27 -4.47 -0.09
C GLY A 143 6.12 -5.21 -1.13
N LEU A 144 5.54 -5.54 -2.29
CA LEU A 144 6.23 -6.26 -3.36
C LEU A 144 7.35 -5.45 -4.01
N VAL A 145 7.14 -4.15 -4.22
CA VAL A 145 8.15 -3.25 -4.83
C VAL A 145 9.15 -2.68 -3.82
N THR A 146 8.98 -2.94 -2.53
CA THR A 146 9.91 -2.50 -1.46
C THR A 146 10.46 -3.68 -0.67
N ILE A 147 9.71 -4.19 0.31
CA ILE A 147 10.13 -5.24 1.25
C ILE A 147 10.59 -6.49 0.50
N ALA A 148 9.83 -6.99 -0.47
CA ALA A 148 10.22 -8.18 -1.24
C ALA A 148 11.44 -7.93 -2.16
N GLN A 149 11.82 -6.68 -2.38
CA GLN A 149 13.05 -6.28 -3.08
C GLN A 149 14.18 -5.93 -2.10
N ASP A 150 14.02 -6.28 -0.81
CA ASP A 150 14.96 -5.96 0.27
C ASP A 150 15.24 -4.45 0.39
N GLN A 151 14.23 -3.62 0.09
CA GLN A 151 14.29 -2.17 0.23
C GLN A 151 13.45 -1.69 1.41
N GLN A 152 14.04 -0.75 2.18
CA GLN A 152 13.32 -0.07 3.25
C GLN A 152 12.16 0.75 2.69
N ILE A 153 11.01 0.67 3.36
CA ILE A 153 9.84 1.46 3.02
C ILE A 153 10.00 2.89 3.55
N ASP A 154 9.63 3.88 2.73
CA ASP A 154 9.63 5.30 3.07
C ASP A 154 8.22 5.73 3.53
N LEU A 155 7.68 4.97 4.47
CA LEU A 155 6.37 5.20 5.07
C LEU A 155 6.38 4.64 6.50
N ASP A 156 6.12 5.49 7.48
CA ASP A 156 6.03 5.06 8.88
C ASP A 156 4.69 4.34 9.13
N LEU A 157 4.69 3.03 8.86
CA LEU A 157 3.53 2.16 9.04
C LEU A 157 3.05 2.11 10.50
N LYS A 158 3.95 2.31 11.47
CA LYS A 158 3.61 2.28 12.89
C LYS A 158 2.83 3.53 13.25
N LYS A 159 3.37 4.70 12.89
CA LYS A 159 2.69 5.97 13.08
C LYS A 159 1.33 5.98 12.39
N LEU A 160 1.26 5.47 11.16
CA LEU A 160 0.01 5.35 10.41
C LEU A 160 -1.06 4.53 11.16
N LEU A 161 -0.69 3.41 11.79
CA LEU A 161 -1.61 2.59 12.61
C LEU A 161 -2.08 3.34 13.86
N ILE A 162 -1.19 4.07 14.53
CA ILE A 162 -1.51 4.83 15.74
C ILE A 162 -2.44 5.99 15.42
N GLU A 163 -2.14 6.77 14.37
CA GLU A 163 -3.01 7.86 13.89
C GLU A 163 -4.38 7.32 13.49
N ALA A 164 -4.43 6.21 12.75
CA ALA A 164 -5.69 5.58 12.38
C ALA A 164 -6.51 5.14 13.59
N PHE A 165 -5.84 4.67 14.64
CA PHE A 165 -6.49 4.30 15.88
C PHE A 165 -7.14 5.49 16.58
N VAL A 166 -6.43 6.62 16.67
CA VAL A 166 -6.94 7.87 17.25
C VAL A 166 -8.10 8.44 16.42
N ASP A 167 -8.01 8.37 15.09
CA ASP A 167 -9.08 8.81 14.17
C ASP A 167 -10.35 7.95 14.25
N GLY A 168 -10.23 6.72 14.74
CA GLY A 168 -11.33 5.80 15.01
C GLY A 168 -11.56 4.72 13.94
N GLU A 169 -12.61 3.91 14.16
CA GLU A 169 -12.87 2.65 13.45
C GLU A 169 -12.82 2.80 11.92
N ASN A 170 -13.37 3.88 11.37
CA ASN A 170 -13.40 4.10 9.92
C ASN A 170 -11.99 4.16 9.30
N LYS A 171 -11.04 4.83 9.98
CA LYS A 171 -9.66 4.95 9.50
C LYS A 171 -8.90 3.64 9.73
N LEU A 172 -9.18 2.91 10.81
CA LEU A 172 -8.65 1.57 11.06
C LEU A 172 -9.06 0.56 9.99
N LEU A 173 -10.33 0.56 9.56
CA LEU A 173 -10.85 -0.31 8.49
C LEU A 173 -10.15 -0.13 7.14
N LEU A 174 -9.47 1.00 6.93
CA LEU A 174 -8.64 1.26 5.75
C LEU A 174 -7.17 0.91 6.00
N THR A 175 -6.65 1.36 7.14
CA THR A 175 -5.22 1.32 7.46
C THR A 175 -4.73 -0.06 7.81
N VAL A 176 -5.51 -0.83 8.59
CA VAL A 176 -5.12 -2.17 9.02
C VAL A 176 -4.94 -3.12 7.83
N PRO A 177 -5.92 -3.26 6.90
CA PRO A 177 -5.73 -4.09 5.70
C PRO A 177 -4.56 -3.63 4.84
N PHE A 178 -4.32 -2.32 4.74
CA PHE A 178 -3.19 -1.76 3.99
C PHE A 178 -1.85 -2.22 4.59
N VAL A 179 -1.65 -2.00 5.90
CA VAL A 179 -0.38 -2.36 6.56
C VAL A 179 -0.18 -3.88 6.58
N ALA A 180 -1.24 -4.65 6.86
CA ALA A 180 -1.17 -6.10 6.78
C ALA A 180 -0.76 -6.56 5.36
N ALA A 181 -1.35 -5.98 4.31
CA ALA A 181 -1.00 -6.31 2.94
C ALA A 181 0.45 -5.97 2.57
N VAL A 182 1.00 -4.86 3.08
CA VAL A 182 2.43 -4.52 2.94
C VAL A 182 3.30 -5.61 3.58
N LEU A 183 2.99 -5.98 4.83
CA LEU A 183 3.78 -6.95 5.61
C LEU A 183 3.73 -8.38 5.06
N LYS A 184 2.73 -8.75 4.25
CA LYS A 184 2.72 -10.05 3.54
C LYS A 184 4.00 -10.26 2.73
N SER A 185 4.60 -9.20 2.21
CA SER A 185 5.81 -9.28 1.39
C SER A 185 7.09 -9.64 2.17
N VAL A 186 7.05 -9.63 3.51
CA VAL A 186 8.17 -10.10 4.36
C VAL A 186 8.52 -11.55 4.04
N GLU A 187 7.54 -12.39 3.66
CA GLU A 187 7.81 -13.80 3.32
C GLU A 187 8.73 -13.97 2.10
N LYS A 188 8.75 -12.97 1.21
CA LYS A 188 9.54 -12.95 -0.04
C LYS A 188 10.88 -12.23 0.12
N SER A 189 11.12 -11.60 1.26
CA SER A 189 12.34 -10.84 1.54
C SER A 189 13.45 -11.72 2.10
N THR A 190 14.71 -11.40 1.78
CA THR A 190 15.89 -12.03 2.37
C THR A 190 16.47 -11.22 3.53
N THR A 191 16.17 -9.91 3.58
CA THR A 191 16.65 -8.97 4.60
C THR A 191 15.64 -8.79 5.72
N PHE A 192 14.35 -8.60 5.39
CA PHE A 192 13.28 -8.47 6.35
C PHE A 192 12.68 -9.84 6.63
N THR A 193 12.68 -10.23 7.88
CA THR A 193 12.20 -11.51 8.38
C THR A 193 11.18 -11.29 9.48
N THR A 194 10.49 -12.36 9.85
CA THR A 194 9.58 -12.32 10.99
C THR A 194 10.29 -12.03 12.31
N ASN A 195 11.62 -12.18 12.41
CA ASN A 195 12.35 -11.92 13.66
C ASN A 195 12.87 -10.47 13.73
N ASP A 196 12.72 -9.69 12.67
CA ASP A 196 13.14 -8.29 12.66
C ASP A 196 12.31 -7.47 13.63
N THR A 197 12.98 -6.66 14.43
CA THR A 197 12.35 -5.83 15.46
C THR A 197 11.27 -4.92 14.88
N TRP A 198 11.53 -4.32 13.72
CA TRP A 198 10.56 -3.46 13.03
C TRP A 198 9.31 -4.22 12.59
N VAL A 199 9.49 -5.42 12.03
CA VAL A 199 8.38 -6.30 11.61
C VAL A 199 7.58 -6.74 12.83
N GLN A 200 8.24 -7.24 13.87
CA GLN A 200 7.62 -7.66 15.14
C GLN A 200 6.81 -6.54 15.80
N GLN A 201 7.32 -5.31 15.83
CA GLN A 201 6.59 -4.17 16.38
C GLN A 201 5.26 -3.93 15.65
N LEU A 202 5.27 -3.93 14.31
CA LEU A 202 4.05 -3.72 13.53
C LEU A 202 3.04 -4.85 13.75
N LEU A 203 3.51 -6.08 13.86
CA LEU A 203 2.66 -7.25 14.09
C LEU A 203 2.04 -7.27 15.48
N CYS A 204 2.79 -6.86 16.51
CA CYS A 204 2.26 -6.69 17.86
C CYS A 204 1.13 -5.65 17.88
N VAL A 205 1.30 -4.53 17.17
CA VAL A 205 0.23 -3.51 17.04
C VAL A 205 -1.00 -4.11 16.34
N LEU A 206 -0.81 -4.78 15.21
CA LEU A 206 -1.91 -5.43 14.47
C LEU A 206 -2.64 -6.49 15.33
N ALA A 207 -1.91 -7.29 16.11
CA ALA A 207 -2.47 -8.28 17.03
C ALA A 207 -3.30 -7.63 18.14
N GLY A 208 -2.81 -6.51 18.68
CA GLY A 208 -3.50 -5.73 19.70
C GLY A 208 -4.82 -5.15 19.19
N LEU A 209 -4.82 -4.66 17.94
CA LEU A 209 -6.00 -4.13 17.27
C LEU A 209 -7.03 -5.22 16.96
N HIS A 210 -6.61 -6.41 16.51
CA HIS A 210 -7.51 -7.54 16.23
C HIS A 210 -8.30 -8.00 17.46
N LYS A 211 -7.66 -7.94 18.63
CA LYS A 211 -8.24 -8.39 19.91
C LYS A 211 -9.21 -7.38 20.52
N GLN A 212 -9.41 -6.19 19.93
CA GLN A 212 -10.37 -5.20 20.42
C GLN A 212 -11.80 -5.67 20.14
N PRO A 213 -12.65 -5.89 21.18
CA PRO A 213 -13.98 -6.44 21.01
C PRO A 213 -14.95 -5.52 20.25
N ASP A 214 -14.70 -4.21 20.26
CA ASP A 214 -15.57 -3.22 19.64
C ASP A 214 -15.21 -2.92 18.17
N LEU A 215 -14.10 -3.49 17.67
CA LEU A 215 -13.57 -3.17 16.35
C LEU A 215 -13.96 -4.24 15.32
N LYS A 216 -14.70 -3.87 14.28
CA LYS A 216 -15.17 -4.81 13.25
C LYS A 216 -14.11 -5.11 12.18
N LEU A 217 -12.88 -5.39 12.59
CA LEU A 217 -11.87 -5.91 11.69
C LEU A 217 -12.16 -7.38 11.40
N LYS A 218 -12.15 -7.77 10.13
CA LYS A 218 -12.26 -9.19 9.79
C LYS A 218 -10.89 -9.84 9.82
N LEU A 219 -10.85 -11.16 10.00
CA LEU A 219 -9.61 -11.93 9.90
C LEU A 219 -8.91 -11.71 8.54
N GLU A 220 -9.68 -11.60 7.46
CA GLU A 220 -9.17 -11.29 6.10
C GLU A 220 -8.45 -9.93 5.98
N ASP A 221 -8.71 -9.01 6.91
CA ASP A 221 -8.10 -7.68 6.98
C ASP A 221 -6.75 -7.72 7.71
N ILE A 222 -6.45 -8.81 8.44
CA ILE A 222 -5.24 -8.95 9.27
C ILE A 222 -4.47 -10.23 8.91
N GLU A 223 -4.84 -10.95 7.85
CA GLU A 223 -4.22 -12.19 7.32
C GLU A 223 -2.67 -12.23 7.23
N ALA A 224 -1.97 -11.09 7.33
CA ALA A 224 -0.54 -11.09 7.64
C ALA A 224 -0.22 -11.92 8.90
N PHE A 225 -1.14 -11.95 9.86
CA PHE A 225 -1.04 -12.73 11.09
C PHE A 225 -1.08 -14.23 10.84
N ASP A 226 -1.92 -14.73 9.92
CA ASP A 226 -2.00 -16.17 9.58
C ASP A 226 -0.78 -16.65 8.79
N VAL A 227 -0.21 -15.81 7.92
CA VAL A 227 1.10 -16.08 7.26
C VAL A 227 2.22 -16.25 8.30
N MET A 228 2.07 -15.60 9.45
CA MET A 228 3.03 -15.67 10.55
C MET A 228 2.67 -16.72 11.60
N GLU A 229 1.38 -17.05 11.75
CA GLU A 229 0.92 -18.18 12.56
C GLU A 229 1.29 -19.52 11.93
N ALA A 230 1.32 -19.59 10.59
CA ALA A 230 1.82 -20.76 9.86
C ALA A 230 3.33 -21.02 10.08
N LYS A 231 4.11 -20.02 10.53
CA LYS A 231 5.50 -20.19 11.00
C LYS A 231 5.62 -20.34 12.52
N LYS A 232 4.52 -20.25 13.26
CA LYS A 232 4.41 -20.32 14.73
C LYS A 232 4.40 -21.78 15.23
N THR A 233 5.30 -22.59 14.67
CA THR A 233 5.95 -23.68 15.42
C THR A 233 7.12 -23.15 16.27
N LEU A 234 7.16 -21.84 16.54
CA LEU A 234 8.12 -21.21 17.46
C LEU A 234 7.40 -20.19 18.36
N SER A 235 7.26 -20.61 19.62
CA SER A 235 7.14 -19.85 20.87
C SER A 235 5.78 -19.25 21.30
N SER A 236 5.36 -19.73 22.47
CA SER A 236 4.11 -19.57 23.19
C SER A 236 4.03 -18.31 24.07
N THR A 237 4.15 -17.09 23.52
CA THR A 237 4.23 -15.87 24.36
C THR A 237 3.53 -14.62 23.80
N VAL A 238 2.35 -14.71 23.19
CA VAL A 238 1.61 -13.51 22.76
C VAL A 238 0.50 -13.13 23.78
N PRO A 239 0.71 -12.13 24.67
CA PRO A 239 -0.27 -11.72 25.69
C PRO A 239 -1.55 -11.08 25.11
N PRO A 240 -2.67 -11.05 25.88
CA PRO A 240 -3.99 -10.54 25.45
C PRO A 240 -4.02 -9.00 25.32
N ALA A 241 -5.05 -8.45 24.65
CA ALA A 241 -5.12 -7.01 24.35
C ALA A 241 -6.29 -6.26 25.03
N PRO A 242 -6.22 -4.92 25.13
CA PRO A 242 -7.08 -4.11 26.04
C PRO A 242 -7.30 -2.61 25.61
N ARG A 243 -7.86 -1.75 26.47
CA ARG A 243 -8.70 -0.60 26.05
C ARG A 243 -8.02 0.74 25.65
N ILE A 244 -8.84 1.54 24.95
CA ILE A 244 -8.52 2.52 23.89
C ILE A 244 -8.09 3.94 24.35
N SER A 245 -8.46 4.38 25.56
CA SER A 245 -8.43 5.80 25.97
C SER A 245 -7.07 6.52 26.18
N PRO A 246 -5.89 5.88 26.38
CA PRO A 246 -4.65 6.62 26.68
C PRO A 246 -3.77 6.94 25.47
N LEU A 247 -4.19 6.65 24.23
CA LEU A 247 -3.26 6.53 23.10
C LEU A 247 -2.77 7.86 22.49
N GLU A 248 -3.45 8.97 22.76
CA GLU A 248 -3.09 10.31 22.28
C GLU A 248 -1.75 10.83 22.87
N GLN A 249 -1.37 10.39 24.07
CA GLN A 249 -0.13 10.86 24.74
C GLN A 249 1.16 10.23 24.17
N TYR A 250 1.06 9.23 23.29
CA TYR A 250 2.21 8.49 22.77
C TYR A 250 2.66 8.97 21.37
N ILE A 251 2.04 10.02 20.83
CA ILE A 251 2.34 10.59 19.52
C ILE A 251 3.64 11.42 19.55
N GLU A 252 4.10 11.89 20.72
CA GLU A 252 5.15 12.93 20.82
C GLU A 252 6.57 12.46 21.22
N HIS A 253 6.81 11.18 21.53
CA HIS A 253 8.12 10.74 22.04
C HIS A 253 8.76 9.58 21.26
N ASP A 254 9.94 9.84 20.69
CA ASP A 254 10.81 8.88 19.96
C ASP A 254 11.40 7.75 20.84
N THR A 255 11.18 7.79 22.15
CA THR A 255 11.67 6.81 23.12
C THR A 255 10.51 5.95 23.61
N TYR A 256 10.14 4.96 22.81
CA TYR A 256 9.05 4.03 23.13
C TYR A 256 9.50 2.99 24.18
N ASP A 257 9.14 3.19 25.45
CA ASP A 257 9.09 2.10 26.43
C ASP A 257 7.80 1.30 26.22
N TRP A 258 7.92 0.24 25.41
CA TRP A 258 6.83 -0.68 25.09
C TRP A 258 6.34 -1.48 26.29
N THR A 259 7.11 -1.56 27.38
CA THR A 259 6.65 -2.17 28.63
C THR A 259 5.45 -1.39 29.15
N ILE A 260 5.47 -0.06 29.02
CA ILE A 260 4.37 0.82 29.44
C ILE A 260 3.22 0.78 28.45
N PHE A 261 3.47 0.68 27.13
CA PHE A 261 2.39 0.45 26.15
C PHE A 261 1.68 -0.88 26.40
N ILE A 262 2.43 -1.97 26.60
CA ILE A 262 1.88 -3.30 26.91
C ILE A 262 1.24 -3.35 28.31
N GLN A 263 1.73 -2.61 29.30
CA GLN A 263 1.11 -2.51 30.64
C GLN A 263 -0.12 -1.62 30.66
N ALA A 264 -0.11 -0.49 29.96
CA ALA A 264 -1.28 0.36 29.75
C ALA A 264 -2.34 -0.40 28.96
N LEU A 265 -1.86 -1.30 28.10
CA LEU A 265 -2.69 -2.33 27.57
C LEU A 265 -3.19 -3.22 28.77
N ASP A 266 -2.37 -4.06 29.39
CA ASP A 266 -2.78 -5.08 30.39
C ASP A 266 -3.59 -4.59 31.61
N ALA A 267 -3.47 -3.32 32.02
CA ALA A 267 -4.08 -2.76 33.23
C ALA A 267 -5.61 -2.53 33.14
N THR A 268 -6.27 -3.04 32.10
CA THR A 268 -7.73 -2.87 31.90
C THR A 268 -8.52 -4.19 31.91
N ILE A 269 -8.18 -5.06 32.87
CA ILE A 269 -9.06 -6.13 33.41
C ILE A 269 -9.46 -5.76 34.83
#